data_AF-A0A7W7Z970-F1
#
_entry.id   AF-A0A7W7Z970-F1
#
_cell.length_a   1.000
_cell.length_b   1.000
_cell.length_c   1.000
_cell.angle_alpha   90.00
_cell.angle_beta   90.00
_cell.angle_gamma   90.00
#
_symmetry.space_group_name_H-M   'P 1'
#
loop_
_entity.id
_entity.type
_entity.pdbx_description
1 polymer ?
#
loop_
_entity_poly.entity_id
_entity_poly.type
_entity_poly.pdbx_seq_one_letter_code
_entity_poly.pdbx_strand_id
1 'polypeptide(L)'
;MTQTSNSTEKMTLAEFEQRLPEFFATGTGSISDDSRLQAFLLENPDAAALVRDFEAIVEAARGMFDDPVEEPSDAVWQNIQSGLKSASIDPETPSEILAAKSTQ
;
A
#
# COMPACT_ATOMS: atom_id res chain seq x y z
N MET A 1 22.46 -33.13 -17.93
CA MET A 1 22.05 -33.61 -16.60
C MET A 1 22.12 -32.43 -15.64
N THR A 2 20.94 -31.95 -15.24
CA THR A 2 20.58 -31.22 -13.99
C THR A 2 21.60 -30.23 -13.41
N GLN A 3 21.41 -28.93 -13.70
CA GLN A 3 21.99 -27.84 -12.91
C GLN A 3 21.20 -27.72 -11.60
N THR A 4 21.94 -27.87 -10.51
CA THR A 4 21.51 -28.14 -9.13
C THR A 4 20.75 -26.99 -8.47
N SER A 5 19.51 -27.30 -8.12
CA SER A 5 18.56 -26.53 -7.32
C SER A 5 18.96 -26.52 -5.83
N ASN A 6 19.92 -25.67 -5.42
CA ASN A 6 20.37 -25.60 -4.01
C ASN A 6 20.43 -24.17 -3.42
N SER A 7 19.94 -23.14 -4.12
CA SER A 7 20.12 -21.75 -3.67
C SER A 7 19.10 -21.25 -2.65
N THR A 8 17.96 -21.91 -2.47
CA THR A 8 16.92 -21.49 -1.50
C THR A 8 17.07 -22.15 -0.12
N GLU A 9 17.76 -23.29 -0.02
CA GLU A 9 18.00 -24.01 1.26
C GLU A 9 19.01 -23.31 2.19
N LYS A 10 19.70 -22.26 1.73
CA LYS A 10 20.74 -21.55 2.50
C LYS A 10 20.49 -20.05 2.65
N MET A 11 19.32 -19.54 2.28
CA MET A 11 19.05 -18.13 2.50
C MET A 11 18.67 -17.88 3.95
N THR A 12 19.06 -16.74 4.48
CA THR A 12 18.59 -16.22 5.76
C THR A 12 17.22 -15.55 5.60
N LEU A 13 16.52 -15.31 6.71
CA LEU A 13 15.27 -14.55 6.68
C LEU A 13 15.45 -13.15 6.03
N ALA A 14 16.54 -12.45 6.34
CA ALA A 14 16.82 -11.14 5.76
C ALA A 14 17.05 -11.20 4.24
N GLU A 15 17.74 -12.22 3.75
CA GLU A 15 17.94 -12.43 2.31
C GLU A 15 16.64 -12.83 1.60
N PHE A 16 15.76 -13.57 2.29
CA PHE A 16 14.43 -13.87 1.80
C PHE A 16 13.58 -12.60 1.66
N GLU A 17 13.54 -11.76 2.69
CA GLU A 17 12.79 -10.49 2.69
C GLU A 17 13.22 -9.55 1.56
N GLN A 18 14.52 -9.45 1.29
CA GLN A 18 15.05 -8.64 0.18
C GLN A 18 14.60 -9.13 -1.19
N ARG A 19 14.27 -10.42 -1.32
CA ARG A 19 13.91 -11.08 -2.58
C ARG A 19 12.41 -11.32 -2.75
N LEU A 20 11.60 -10.90 -1.78
CA LEU A 20 10.15 -11.01 -1.83
C LEU A 20 9.53 -10.38 -3.09
N PRO A 21 9.93 -9.16 -3.53
CA PRO A 21 9.38 -8.57 -4.74
C PRO A 21 9.56 -9.47 -5.97
N GLU A 22 10.71 -10.13 -6.10
CA GLU A 22 11.05 -11.02 -7.20
C GLU A 22 10.24 -12.32 -7.13
N PHE A 23 10.01 -12.86 -5.93
CA PHE A 23 9.14 -14.03 -5.76
C PHE A 23 7.69 -13.72 -6.14
N PHE A 24 7.19 -12.52 -5.81
CA PHE A 24 5.88 -12.05 -6.28
C PHE A 24 5.83 -11.81 -7.79
N ALA A 25 6.88 -11.24 -8.38
CA ALA A 25 6.92 -10.92 -9.81
C ALA A 25 7.06 -12.16 -10.71
N THR A 26 7.68 -13.23 -10.21
CA THR A 26 7.93 -14.47 -10.98
C THR A 26 6.92 -15.58 -10.72
N GLY A 27 6.12 -15.46 -9.65
CA GLY A 27 5.15 -16.47 -9.23
C GLY A 27 3.80 -16.39 -9.94
N THR A 28 3.05 -17.50 -9.92
CA THR A 28 1.68 -17.62 -10.46
C THR A 28 0.60 -17.05 -9.52
N GLY A 29 0.98 -16.30 -8.48
CA GLY A 29 0.05 -15.55 -7.62
C GLY A 29 0.15 -15.83 -6.12
N SER A 30 0.88 -16.85 -5.69
CA SER A 30 1.07 -17.25 -4.28
C SER A 30 2.52 -17.69 -4.07
N ILE A 31 3.18 -17.15 -3.04
CA ILE A 31 4.57 -17.49 -2.71
C ILE A 31 4.60 -18.82 -1.94
N SER A 32 3.56 -19.09 -1.15
CA SER A 32 3.37 -20.35 -0.42
C SER A 32 3.35 -21.58 -1.33
N ASP A 33 2.89 -21.41 -2.57
CA ASP A 33 2.78 -22.51 -3.55
C ASP A 33 4.10 -22.79 -4.30
N ASP A 34 5.13 -21.95 -4.13
CA ASP A 34 6.40 -22.16 -4.82
C ASP A 34 7.16 -23.35 -4.22
N SER A 35 7.25 -24.44 -5.00
CA SER A 35 7.97 -25.66 -4.60
C SER A 35 9.44 -25.43 -4.25
N ARG A 36 10.06 -24.35 -4.77
CA ARG A 36 11.45 -23.99 -4.47
C ARG A 36 11.62 -23.40 -3.07
N LEU A 37 10.53 -22.89 -2.49
CA LEU A 37 10.51 -22.20 -1.20
C LEU A 37 9.95 -23.08 -0.07
N GLN A 38 9.20 -24.14 -0.37
CA GLN A 38 8.56 -24.96 0.66
C GLN A 38 9.52 -25.51 1.72
N ALA A 39 10.69 -26.02 1.33
CA ALA A 39 11.67 -26.52 2.28
C ALA A 39 12.14 -25.41 3.23
N PHE A 40 12.45 -24.24 2.68
CA PHE A 40 12.86 -23.06 3.44
C PHE A 40 11.75 -22.58 4.39
N LEU A 41 10.51 -22.47 3.91
CA LEU A 41 9.37 -22.00 4.72
C LEU A 41 9.03 -22.98 5.85
N LEU A 42 9.23 -24.29 5.65
CA LEU A 42 9.05 -25.29 6.70
C LEU A 42 10.11 -25.16 7.81
N GLU A 43 11.35 -24.85 7.44
CA GLU A 43 12.46 -24.65 8.39
C GLU A 43 12.43 -23.27 9.06
N ASN A 44 11.76 -22.28 8.46
CA ASN A 44 11.72 -20.89 8.91
C ASN A 44 10.27 -20.42 9.14
N PRO A 45 9.70 -20.68 10.33
CA PRO A 45 8.29 -20.37 10.61
C PRO A 45 7.98 -18.86 10.53
N ASP A 46 8.95 -18.00 10.84
CA ASP A 46 8.78 -16.55 10.72
C ASP A 46 8.63 -16.10 9.26
N ALA A 47 9.39 -16.72 8.34
CA ALA A 47 9.25 -16.46 6.91
C ALA A 47 7.88 -16.96 6.39
N ALA A 48 7.42 -18.12 6.87
CA ALA A 48 6.11 -18.65 6.52
C ALA A 48 4.96 -17.75 7.03
N ALA A 49 5.08 -17.22 8.25
CA ALA A 49 4.12 -16.26 8.79
C ALA A 49 4.08 -14.97 7.94
N LEU A 50 5.25 -14.46 7.56
CA LEU A 50 5.37 -13.28 6.71
C LEU A 50 4.69 -13.48 5.35
N VAL A 51 4.96 -14.61 4.68
CA VAL A 51 4.33 -14.93 3.39
C VAL A 51 2.81 -15.00 3.51
N ARG A 52 2.30 -15.67 4.55
CA ARG A 52 0.85 -15.76 4.81
C ARG A 52 0.23 -14.38 5.00
N ASP A 53 0.88 -13.51 5.77
CA ASP A 53 0.37 -12.16 6.02
C ASP A 53 0.36 -11.33 4.73
N PHE A 54 1.37 -11.47 3.86
CA PHE A 54 1.35 -10.84 2.54
C PHE A 54 0.23 -11.36 1.65
N GLU A 55 0.02 -12.67 1.59
CA GLU A 55 -1.07 -13.26 0.79
C GLU A 55 -2.44 -12.79 1.28
N ALA A 56 -2.62 -12.64 2.60
CA ALA A 56 -3.82 -12.05 3.18
C ALA A 56 -4.01 -10.57 2.76
N ILE A 57 -2.94 -9.77 2.72
CA ILE A 57 -2.98 -8.39 2.23
C ILE A 57 -3.34 -8.35 0.74
N VAL A 58 -2.74 -9.22 -0.07
CA VAL A 58 -3.04 -9.30 -1.52
C VAL A 58 -4.51 -9.63 -1.74
N GLU A 59 -5.05 -10.60 -1.01
CA GLU A 59 -6.46 -10.99 -1.11
C GLU A 59 -7.39 -9.84 -0.68
N ALA A 60 -7.08 -9.18 0.44
CA ALA A 60 -7.83 -8.01 0.88
C ALA A 60 -7.77 -6.85 -0.14
N ALA A 61 -6.61 -6.62 -0.76
CA ALA A 61 -6.43 -5.59 -1.76
C ALA A 61 -7.23 -5.89 -3.04
N ARG A 62 -7.29 -7.14 -3.51
CA ARG A 62 -8.12 -7.52 -4.67
C ARG A 62 -9.57 -7.13 -4.48
N GLY A 63 -10.14 -7.42 -3.31
CA GLY A 63 -11.52 -7.04 -2.97
C GLY A 63 -11.77 -5.52 -3.00
N MET A 64 -10.74 -4.68 -2.78
CA MET A 64 -10.87 -3.22 -2.91
C MET A 64 -10.94 -2.74 -4.36
N PHE A 65 -10.38 -3.51 -5.31
CA PHE A 65 -10.39 -3.16 -6.74
C PHE A 65 -11.55 -3.80 -7.50
N ASP A 66 -12.23 -4.80 -6.93
CA ASP A 66 -13.37 -5.47 -7.53
C ASP A 66 -14.67 -4.67 -7.40
N ASP A 67 -14.77 -3.77 -6.41
CA ASP A 67 -15.83 -2.77 -6.39
C ASP A 67 -15.56 -1.73 -7.50
N PRO A 68 -16.51 -1.49 -8.42
CA PRO A 68 -16.37 -0.40 -9.37
C PRO A 68 -16.22 0.89 -8.57
N VAL A 69 -15.02 1.47 -8.61
CA VAL A 69 -14.79 2.82 -8.12
C VAL A 69 -15.62 3.72 -9.05
N GLU A 70 -16.88 3.98 -8.68
CA GLU A 70 -17.67 5.00 -9.33
C GLU A 70 -16.94 6.32 -9.09
N GLU A 71 -16.27 6.83 -10.13
CA GLU A 71 -15.77 8.18 -10.11
C GLU A 71 -16.95 9.10 -9.80
N PRO A 72 -16.85 9.96 -8.78
CA PRO A 72 -17.92 10.88 -8.50
C PRO A 72 -18.10 11.79 -9.72
N SER A 73 -19.35 12.13 -10.02
CA SER A 73 -19.68 12.93 -11.21
C SER A 73 -18.88 14.23 -11.29
N ASP A 74 -18.66 14.74 -12.51
CA ASP A 74 -18.03 16.05 -12.76
C ASP A 74 -18.64 17.18 -11.91
N ALA A 75 -19.95 17.13 -11.66
CA ALA A 75 -20.64 18.12 -10.83
C ALA A 75 -20.16 18.09 -9.37
N VAL A 76 -19.90 16.90 -8.80
CA VAL A 76 -19.33 16.75 -7.46
C VAL A 76 -17.91 17.32 -7.41
N TRP A 77 -17.08 17.04 -8.42
CA TRP A 77 -15.74 17.61 -8.51
C TRP A 77 -15.74 19.13 -8.66
N GLN A 78 -16.63 19.67 -9.49
CA GLN A 78 -16.80 21.12 -9.65
C GLN A 78 -17.23 21.77 -8.33
N ASN A 79 -18.12 21.14 -7.57
CA ASN A 79 -18.55 21.62 -6.25
C ASN A 79 -17.39 21.61 -5.24
N ILE A 80 -16.60 20.54 -5.18
CA ILE A 80 -15.42 20.45 -4.31
C ILE A 80 -14.40 21.54 -4.68
N GLN A 81 -14.10 21.69 -5.96
CA GLN A 81 -13.14 22.70 -6.44
C GLN A 81 -13.62 24.12 -6.10
N SER A 82 -14.92 24.39 -6.25
CA SER A 82 -15.50 25.70 -5.93
C SER A 82 -15.51 25.97 -4.42
N GLY A 83 -15.79 24.94 -3.62
CA GLY A 83 -15.71 25.00 -2.16
C GLY A 83 -14.30 25.30 -1.66
N LEU A 84 -13.28 24.63 -2.21
CA LEU A 84 -11.87 24.87 -1.84
C LEU A 84 -11.39 26.29 -2.22
N LYS A 85 -11.82 26.81 -3.37
CA LYS A 85 -11.53 28.20 -3.79
C LYS A 85 -12.24 29.24 -2.91
N SER A 86 -13.38 28.89 -2.34
CA SER A 86 -14.14 29.76 -1.43
C SER A 86 -13.64 29.65 0.02
N ALA A 87 -13.04 28.51 0.37
CA ALA A 87 -12.45 28.21 1.67
C ALA A 87 -10.94 28.52 1.73
N SER A 88 -10.37 29.22 0.74
CA SER A 88 -9.08 29.88 0.90
C SER A 88 -9.22 30.97 1.95
N ILE A 89 -9.08 30.55 3.21
CA ILE A 89 -8.81 31.38 4.36
C ILE A 89 -7.53 32.14 4.01
N ASP A 90 -7.64 33.45 3.86
CA ASP A 90 -6.51 34.37 3.86
C ASP A 90 -5.67 34.12 5.12
N PRO A 91 -4.38 33.73 5.02
CA PRO A 91 -3.56 33.46 6.19
C PRO A 91 -3.18 34.70 7.02
N GLU A 92 -3.67 35.91 6.75
CA GLU A 92 -3.16 37.14 7.40
C GLU A 92 -4.22 38.18 7.83
N THR A 93 -5.35 37.77 8.40
CA THR A 93 -6.18 38.74 9.16
C THR A 93 -6.34 38.35 10.63
N PRO A 94 -5.43 38.81 11.51
CA PRO A 94 -5.72 38.91 12.93
C PRO A 94 -6.95 39.82 13.12
N SER A 95 -7.99 39.30 13.76
CA SER A 95 -9.32 39.91 13.90
C SER A 95 -9.40 41.20 14.75
N GLU A 96 -8.29 41.92 14.97
CA GLU A 96 -8.23 43.02 15.96
C GLU A 96 -8.22 44.46 15.40
N ILE A 97 -8.11 44.70 14.08
CA ILE A 97 -7.93 46.08 13.57
C ILE A 97 -9.23 46.78 13.11
N LEU A 98 -10.40 46.12 13.19
CA LEU A 98 -11.68 46.76 12.78
C LEU A 98 -12.51 47.36 13.93
N ALA A 99 -12.10 47.22 15.19
CA ALA A 99 -12.91 47.68 16.33
C ALA A 99 -12.47 49.02 16.97
N ALA A 100 -11.31 49.59 16.61
CA ALA A 100 -10.80 50.79 17.29
C ALA A 100 -10.53 51.94 16.31
N LYS A 101 -11.61 52.65 15.94
CA LYS A 101 -11.68 54.13 15.77
C LYS A 101 -12.99 54.49 15.05
N SER A 102 -14.10 54.11 15.65
CA SER A 102 -15.36 54.83 15.53
C SER A 102 -15.69 55.29 16.95
N THR A 103 -15.21 56.46 17.36
CA THR A 103 -15.77 57.31 18.43
C THR A 103 -14.89 58.57 18.58
N GLN A 104 -15.55 59.70 18.35
CA GLN A 104 -15.21 61.10 18.59
C GLN A 104 -14.35 61.83 17.55
#